data_AF-A0A526RSU5-F1
#
_entry.id   AF-A0A526RSU5-F1
#
_cell.length_a   1.000
_cell.length_b   1.000
_cell.length_c   1.000
_cell.angle_alpha   90.00
_cell.angle_beta   90.00
_cell.angle_gamma   90.00
#
_symmetry.space_group_name_H-M   'P 1'
#
loop_
_entity.id
_entity.type
_entity.pdbx_description
1 polymer ?
#
loop_
_entity_poly.entity_id
_entity_poly.type
_entity_poly.pdbx_seq_one_letter_code
_entity_poly.pdbx_strand_id
1 'polypeptide(L)' 'MAERKPIATAPTDGSKVTVYWKDGNGVINESIAQFRDGGWWTYIDSTTQKKVEPTSWR' A
#
# COMPACT_ATOMS: atom_id res chain seq x y z
N MET A 1 -2.91 -6.61 -18.51
CA MET A 1 -2.08 -6.71 -17.29
C MET A 1 -1.94 -5.30 -16.75
N ALA A 2 -2.46 -5.00 -15.55
CA ALA A 2 -2.27 -3.66 -14.99
C ALA A 2 -0.79 -3.50 -14.63
N GLU A 3 -0.08 -2.59 -15.29
CA GLU A 3 1.31 -2.30 -14.99
C GLU A 3 1.42 -1.70 -13.59
N ARG A 4 2.33 -2.24 -12.78
CA ARG A 4 2.60 -1.70 -11.45
C ARG A 4 3.27 -0.35 -11.61
N LYS A 5 2.69 0.68 -11.00
CA LYS A 5 3.24 2.03 -11.01
C LYS A 5 4.10 2.26 -9.77
N PRO A 6 5.14 3.12 -9.83
CA PRO A 6 5.91 3.51 -8.65
C PRO A 6 4.99 4.11 -7.58
N ILE A 7 5.19 3.77 -6.31
CA ILE A 7 4.32 4.30 -5.23
C ILE A 7 4.29 5.83 -5.16
N ALA A 8 5.36 6.49 -5.61
CA ALA A 8 5.46 7.95 -5.67
C ALA A 8 4.41 8.61 -6.59
N THR A 9 3.78 7.86 -7.50
CA THR A 9 2.72 8.35 -8.38
C THR A 9 1.31 8.00 -7.88
N ALA A 10 1.20 7.32 -6.74
CA ALA A 10 -0.07 6.93 -6.18
C ALA A 10 -0.85 8.13 -5.62
N PRO A 11 -2.19 8.12 -5.73
CA PRO A 11 -3.02 9.20 -5.21
C PRO A 11 -2.90 9.28 -3.69
N THR A 12 -2.40 10.41 -3.20
CA THR A 12 -2.31 10.73 -1.76
C THR A 12 -3.55 11.44 -1.22
N ASP A 13 -4.63 11.47 -2.00
CA ASP A 13 -5.92 12.12 -1.71
C ASP A 13 -6.81 11.32 -0.72
N GLY A 14 -6.29 10.22 -0.16
CA GLY A 14 -7.07 9.30 0.66
C GLY A 14 -7.90 8.30 -0.16
N SER A 15 -7.66 8.18 -1.47
CA SER A 15 -8.19 7.09 -2.27
C SER A 15 -7.57 5.75 -1.85
N LYS A 16 -8.38 4.69 -1.86
CA LYS A 16 -7.91 3.31 -1.61
C LYS A 16 -7.34 2.76 -2.91
N VAL A 17 -6.09 2.31 -2.87
CA VAL A 17 -5.41 1.70 -4.02
C VAL A 17 -4.77 0.37 -3.62
N THR A 18 -4.53 -0.51 -4.59
CA THR A 18 -3.80 -1.74 -4.31
C THR A 18 -2.32 -1.40 -4.27
N VAL A 19 -1.64 -1.70 -3.18
CA VAL A 19 -0.22 -1.48 -3.02
C VAL A 19 0.54 -2.79 -2.89
N TYR A 20 1.80 -2.75 -3.34
CA TYR A 20 2.76 -3.82 -3.23
C TYR A 20 3.86 -3.39 -2.28
N TRP A 21 4.08 -4.15 -1.23
CA TRP A 21 5.06 -3.84 -0.20
C TRP A 21 5.87 -5.09 0.15
N LYS A 22 7.15 -4.88 0.46
CA LYS A 22 8.06 -5.95 0.85
C LYS A 22 8.08 -6.00 2.37
N ASP A 23 7.76 -7.14 2.98
CA ASP A 23 7.91 -7.30 4.43
C ASP A 23 9.37 -7.61 4.81
N GLY A 24 9.65 -7.71 6.11
CA GLY A 24 11.00 -7.95 6.64
C GLY A 24 11.64 -9.25 6.19
N ASN A 25 10.84 -10.26 5.81
CA ASN A 25 11.34 -11.54 5.25
C ASN A 25 11.57 -11.46 3.74
N GLY A 26 11.29 -10.32 3.13
CA GLY A 26 11.49 -10.06 1.72
C GLY A 26 10.39 -10.57 0.79
N VAL A 27 9.25 -11.00 1.33
CA VAL A 27 8.09 -11.40 0.54
C VAL A 27 7.33 -10.16 0.05
N ILE A 28 6.87 -10.20 -1.19
CA ILE A 28 6.05 -9.14 -1.77
C ILE A 28 4.59 -9.45 -1.45
N ASN A 29 3.99 -8.58 -0.65
CA ASN A 29 2.59 -8.64 -0.27
C ASN A 29 1.78 -7.66 -1.12
N GLU A 30 0.56 -8.06 -1.47
CA GLU A 30 -0.42 -7.22 -2.15
C GLU A 30 -1.52 -6.87 -1.14
N SER A 31 -1.85 -5.59 -0.98
CA SER A 31 -2.90 -5.16 -0.04
C SER A 31 -3.58 -3.88 -0.48
N ILE A 32 -4.83 -3.66 -0.06
CA ILE A 32 -5.52 -2.38 -0.29
C ILE A 32 -5.10 -1.40 0.80
N ALA A 33 -4.42 -0.32 0.40
CA ALA A 33 -3.97 0.72 1.30
C ALA A 33 -4.55 2.09 0.96
N GLN A 34 -4.62 2.94 1.99
CA GLN A 34 -5.03 4.33 1.91
C GLN A 34 -3.87 5.21 2.37
N PHE A 35 -3.56 6.28 1.63
CA PHE A 35 -2.63 7.28 2.11
C PHE A 35 -3.32 8.20 3.11
N ARG A 36 -2.80 8.25 4.34
CA ARG A 36 -3.26 9.14 5.41
C ARG A 36 -2.11 9.41 6.38
N ASP A 37 -2.10 10.58 7.00
CA ASP A 37 -1.11 10.94 8.03
C ASP A 37 0.35 10.74 7.57
N GLY A 38 0.65 11.07 6.31
CA GLY A 38 2.00 10.93 5.74
C GLY A 38 2.48 9.47 5.58
N GLY A 39 1.56 8.51 5.49
CA GLY A 39 1.89 7.09 5.33
C GLY A 39 0.83 6.29 4.61
N TRP A 40 1.21 5.11 4.13
CA TRP A 40 0.28 4.14 3.57
C TRP A 40 -0.23 3.23 4.67
N TRP A 41 -1.55 3.12 4.81
CA TRP A 41 -2.20 2.30 5.82
C TRP A 41 -3.02 1.22 5.14
N THR A 42 -2.73 -0.04 5.48
CA THR A 42 -3.50 -1.20 5.03
C THR A 42 -4.20 -1.83 6.22
N TYR A 43 -5.36 -2.44 5.99
CA TYR A 43 -5.97 -3.34 6.96
C TYR A 43 -5.20 -4.65 6.94
N ILE A 44 -4.73 -5.10 8.10
CA ILE A 44 -4.15 -6.44 8.30
C ILE A 44 -5.20 -7.43 8.79
N ASP A 45 -6.26 -6.91 9.40
CA ASP A 45 -7.43 -7.62 9.91
C ASP A 45 -8.67 -6.73 9.70
N SER A 46 -9.86 -7.22 10.05
CA SER A 46 -11.14 -6.51 9.85
C SER A 46 -11.19 -5.09 10.46
N THR A 47 -10.42 -4.82 11.52
CA THR A 47 -10.42 -3.54 12.24
C THR A 47 -9.03 -2.93 12.40
N THR A 48 -7.98 -3.74 12.34
CA THR A 48 -6.61 -3.30 12.60
C THR A 48 -5.95 -2.79 11.33
N GLN A 49 -5.49 -1.54 11.38
CA GLN A 49 -4.69 -0.95 10.31
C GLN A 49 -3.22 -0.89 10.70
N LYS A 50 -2.35 -1.19 9.75
CA LYS A 50 -0.90 -1.12 9.88
C LYS A 50 -0.34 -0.15 8.86
N LYS A 51 0.58 0.71 9.29
CA LYS A 51 1.39 1.53 8.39
C LYS A 51 2.38 0.62 7.65
N VAL A 52 2.39 0.72 6.33
CA VAL A 52 3.28 -0.05 5.44
C VAL A 52 4.08 0.92 4.58
N GLU A 53 5.20 0.42 4.05
CA GLU A 53 6.06 1.13 3.11
C GLU A 53 6.00 0.40 1.75
N PRO A 54 5.01 0.71 0.92
CA PRO A 54 4.89 0.09 -0.39
C PRO A 54 5.92 0.63 -1.37
N THR A 55 6.33 -0.23 -2.30
CA THR A 55 7.25 0.09 -3.38
C THR A 55 6.52 0.40 -4.69
N SER A 56 5.32 -0.15 -4.88
CA SER A 56 4.51 0.05 -6.10
C SER A 56 3.02 -0.04 -5.82
N TRP A 57 2.19 0.39 -6.77
CA TRP A 57 0.73 0.34 -6.68
C TRP A 57 0.07 -0.03 -8.02
N ARG A 58 -1.21 -0.41 -7.95
CA ARG A 58 -2.11 -0.59 -9.10
C ARG A 58 -3.50 -0.05 -8.81
#